data_AF-A0A4U5J841-F1
#
_entry.id   AF-A0A4U5J841-F1
#
_cell.length_a   1.000
_cell.length_b   1.000
_cell.length_c   1.000
_cell.angle_alpha   90.00
_cell.angle_beta   90.00
_cell.angle_gamma   90.00
#
_symmetry.space_group_name_H-M   'P 1'
#
loop_
_entity.id
_entity.type
_entity.pdbx_description
1 polymer ?
#
loop_
_entity_poly.entity_id
_entity_poly.type
_entity_poly.pdbx_seq_one_letter_code
_entity_poly.pdbx_strand_id
1 'polypeptide(L)' 'MDTAELRETLGDTGIAGAVLLLVGLLIVGRENRRAGLGAAAVVAGLGLIGHGIVGSFLASMGMSYDDL' A
#
# COMPACT_ATOMS: atom_id res chain seq x y z
N MET A 1 -2.49 -5.29 -15.11
CA MET A 1 -1.98 -3.95 -14.80
C MET A 1 -0.61 -3.82 -15.41
N ASP A 2 -0.47 -2.84 -16.28
CA ASP A 2 0.81 -2.57 -16.93
C ASP A 2 1.74 -1.87 -15.91
N THR A 3 3.04 -2.15 -15.98
CA THR A 3 4.01 -1.50 -15.08
C THR A 3 4.10 0.00 -15.32
N ALA A 4 3.72 0.45 -16.52
CA ALA A 4 3.59 1.85 -16.88
C ALA A 4 2.44 2.54 -16.11
N GLU A 5 1.29 1.88 -15.99
CA GLU A 5 0.09 2.37 -15.31
C GLU A 5 0.36 2.53 -13.80
N LEU A 6 1.02 1.55 -13.18
CA LEU A 6 1.48 1.66 -11.78
C LEU A 6 2.44 2.84 -11.55
N ARG A 7 3.30 3.14 -12.52
CA ARG A 7 4.27 4.25 -12.44
C ARG A 7 3.63 5.61 -12.60
N GLU A 8 2.58 5.69 -13.41
CA GLU A 8 1.76 6.88 -13.59
C GLU A 8 0.94 7.18 -12.33
N THR A 9 0.34 6.16 -11.71
CA THR A 9 -0.50 6.33 -10.51
C THR A 9 0.29 6.56 -9.22
N LEU A 10 1.40 5.85 -9.00
CA LEU A 10 2.19 5.97 -7.75
C LEU A 10 3.30 7.02 -7.83
N GLY A 11 3.72 7.41 -9.04
CA GLY A 11 4.94 8.17 -9.28
C GLY A 11 6.21 7.39 -8.88
N ASP A 12 7.37 7.95 -9.21
CA ASP A 12 8.66 7.32 -8.90
C ASP A 12 8.88 7.10 -7.40
N THR A 13 8.38 8.02 -6.57
CA THR A 13 8.49 7.94 -5.10
C THR A 13 7.61 6.83 -4.52
N GLY A 14 6.39 6.63 -5.04
CA GLY A 14 5.47 5.59 -4.56
C GLY A 14 5.98 4.19 -4.93
N ILE A 15 6.57 4.02 -6.12
CA ILE A 15 7.22 2.76 -6.50
C ILE A 15 8.42 2.49 -5.59
N ALA A 16 9.29 3.47 -5.36
CA ALA A 16 10.45 3.32 -4.49
C ALA A 16 10.03 2.89 -3.07
N GLY A 17 8.95 3.49 -2.54
CA GLY A 17 8.37 3.12 -1.25
C GLY A 17 7.83 1.69 -1.23
N ALA A 18 7.10 1.26 -2.26
CA ALA A 18 6.57 -0.10 -2.36
C ALA A 18 7.71 -1.15 -2.44
N VAL A 19 8.76 -0.86 -3.21
CA VAL A 19 9.94 -1.74 -3.31
C VAL A 19 10.64 -1.85 -1.96
N LEU A 20 10.86 -0.73 -1.26
CA LEU A 20 11.47 -0.72 0.07
C LEU A 20 10.65 -1.54 1.08
N LEU A 21 9.33 -1.42 1.03
CA LEU A 21 8.42 -2.15 1.91
C LEU A 21 8.52 -3.66 1.66
N LEU A 22 8.49 -4.08 0.40
CA LEU A 22 8.62 -5.49 0.03
C LEU A 22 9.99 -6.06 0.42
N VAL A 23 11.07 -5.31 0.20
CA VAL A 23 12.42 -5.72 0.59
C VAL A 23 12.54 -5.85 2.11
N GLY A 24 12.04 -4.87 2.86
CA GLY A 24 12.03 -4.92 4.34
C GLY A 24 11.24 -6.12 4.86
N LEU A 25 10.06 -6.39 4.30
CA LEU A 25 9.24 -7.53 4.68
C LEU A 25 9.93 -8.87 4.38
N LEU A 26 10.63 -8.95 3.25
CA LEU A 26 11.35 -10.15 2.84
C LEU A 26 12.57 -10.41 3.72
N ILE A 27 13.30 -9.36 4.14
CA ILE A 27 14.40 -9.46 5.11
C ILE A 27 13.87 -9.96 6.45
N VAL A 28 12.84 -9.31 6.99
CA VAL A 28 12.24 -9.68 8.29
C VAL A 28 11.68 -11.10 8.24
N GLY A 29 10.97 -11.46 7.17
CA GLY A 29 10.41 -12.80 6.99
C GLY A 29 11.46 -13.89 6.82
N ARG A 30 12.61 -13.57 6.21
CA ARG A 30 13.74 -14.51 6.07
C ARG A 30 14.41 -14.80 7.41
N GLU A 31 14.57 -13.79 8.25
CA GLU A 31 15.21 -13.91 9.56
C GLU A 31 14.26 -14.50 10.62
N ASN A 32 12.99 -14.09 10.59
CA ASN A 32 11.96 -14.60 11.48
C ASN A 32 10.58 -14.60 10.81
N ARG A 33 10.13 -15.77 10.37
CA ARG A 33 8.82 -15.94 9.71
C ARG A 33 7.65 -15.42 10.55
N ARG A 34 7.70 -15.52 11.88
CA ARG A 34 6.63 -15.02 12.75
C ARG A 34 6.59 -13.50 12.77
N ALA A 35 7.76 -12.86 12.86
CA ALA A 35 7.85 -11.40 12.79
C ALA A 35 7.43 -10.87 11.40
N GLY A 36 7.79 -11.58 10.32
CA GLY A 36 7.38 -11.24 8.96
C GLY A 36 5.86 -11.29 8.78
N LEU A 37 5.19 -12.32 9.30
CA LEU A 37 3.73 -12.40 9.30
C LEU A 37 3.08 -11.25 10.10
N GLY A 38 3.64 -10.92 11.27
CA GLY A 38 3.18 -9.79 12.07
C GLY A 38 3.31 -8.46 11.32
N ALA A 39 4.48 -8.21 10.72
CA ALA A 39 4.72 -7.01 9.92
C ALA A 39 3.78 -6.91 8.72
N ALA A 40 3.53 -8.02 8.02
CA ALA A 40 2.60 -8.07 6.90
C ALA A 40 1.16 -7.71 7.34
N ALA A 41 0.72 -8.23 8.48
CA ALA A 41 -0.59 -7.92 9.04
C ALA A 41 -0.74 -6.43 9.41
N VAL A 42 0.31 -5.82 9.98
CA VAL A 42 0.33 -4.39 10.29
C VAL A 42 0.23 -3.54 9.02
N VAL A 43 1.02 -3.88 7.99
CA VAL A 43 0.99 -3.17 6.70
C VAL A 43 -0.40 -3.27 6.05
N ALA A 44 -1.01 -4.46 6.05
CA ALA A 44 -2.36 -4.67 5.53
C ALA A 44 -3.39 -3.85 6.31
N GLY A 45 -3.29 -3.79 7.64
CA GLY A 45 -4.14 -2.97 8.49
C GLY A 45 -4.02 -1.48 8.18
N LEU A 46 -2.79 -0.98 8.01
CA LEU A 46 -2.55 0.42 7.61
C LEU A 46 -3.14 0.73 6.23
N GLY A 47 -3.03 -0.20 5.27
CA GLY A 47 -3.65 -0.07 3.95
C GLY A 47 -5.17 0.02 4.03
N LEU A 48 -5.83 -0.82 4.84
CA LEU A 48 -7.28 -0.78 5.06
C LEU A 48 -7.72 0.53 5.72
N ILE A 49 -6.99 0.99 6.74
CA ILE A 49 -7.28 2.27 7.41
C ILE A 49 -7.14 3.42 6.42
N GLY A 50 -6.04 3.46 5.67
CA GLY A 50 -5.81 4.49 4.64
C GLY A 50 -6.90 4.48 3.58
N HIS A 51 -7.28 3.31 3.08
CA HIS A 51 -8.34 3.17 2.08
C HIS A 51 -9.70 3.64 2.60
N GLY A 52 -10.05 3.30 3.85
CA GLY A 52 -11.29 3.74 4.50
C GLY A 52 -11.32 5.26 4.75
N ILE A 53 -10.20 5.85 5.17
CA ILE A 53 -10.06 7.30 5.36
C ILE A 53 -10.23 8.04 4.03
N VAL A 54 -9.51 7.61 2.99
CA VAL A 54 -9.59 8.22 1.66
C VAL A 54 -10.98 8.02 1.06
N GLY A 55 -11.60 6.85 1.23
CA GLY A 55 -12.97 6.61 0.79
C GLY A 55 -13.98 7.51 1.50
N SER A 56 -13.82 7.71 2.80
CA SER A 56 -14.66 8.63 3.58
C SER A 56 -14.46 10.09 3.15
N PHE A 57 -13.24 10.45 2.75
CA PHE A 57 -12.90 11.78 2.25
C PHE A 57 -13.43 12.03 0.83
N LEU A 58 -13.37 11.02 -0.06
CA LEU A 58 -13.96 11.10 -1.39
C LEU A 58 -15.49 11.22 -1.29
N ALA A 59 -16.11 10.39 -0.44
CA ALA A 59 -17.55 10.44 -0.19
C ALA A 59 -18.00 11.81 0.37
N SER A 60 -17.19 12.47 1.21
CA SER A 60 -17.51 13.80 1.73
C SER A 60 -17.41 14.91 0.68
N MET A 61 -16.68 14.68 -0.41
CA MET A 61 -16.63 15.55 -1.59
C MET A 61 -17.63 15.16 -2.69
N GLY A 62 -18.44 14.11 -2.46
CA GLY A 62 -19.39 13.60 -3.45
C GLY A 62 -18.75 12.83 -4.61
N MET A 63 -17.51 12.38 -4.44
CA MET A 63 -16.76 11.59 -5.42
C MET A 63 -16.62 10.12 -4.98
N SER A 64 -16.53 9.20 -5.92
CA SER A 64 -16.20 7.78 -5.70
C SER A 64 -14.75 7.50 -6.09
N TYR A 65 -14.21 6.36 -5.65
CA TYR A 65 -12.96 5.84 -6.20
C TYR A 65 -13.05 5.53 -7.71
N ASP A 66 -14.25 5.27 -8.23
CA ASP A 66 -14.48 5.01 -9.67
C ASP A 66 -14.38 6.29 -10.53
N ASP A 67 -14.40 7.46 -9.91
CA ASP A 67 -14.27 8.76 -10.58
C ASP A 67 -12.80 9.24 -10.67
N LEU A 68 -11.87 8.47 -10.09
CA LEU A 68 -10.42 8.70 -10.04
C LEU A 68 -9.69 7.83 -11.06
#